data_AF-X5Q5N3-F1
#
_entry.id   AF-X5Q5N3-F1
#
_cell.length_a   1.000
_cell.length_b   1.000
_cell.length_c   1.000
_cell.angle_alpha   90.00
_cell.angle_beta   90.00
_cell.angle_gamma   90.00
#
_symmetry.space_group_name_H-M   'P 1'
#
loop_
_entity.id
_entity.type
_entity.pdbx_description
1 polymer ?
#
loop_
_entity_poly.entity_id
_entity_poly.type
_entity_poly.pdbx_seq_one_letter_code
_entity_poly.pdbx_strand_id
1 'polypeptide(L)'
;MLLPWLWTAAGAQAVSFPEFGSAIPGHMDVTYLDLARMVIPGLAGDSNGFYRGGLPIEMRHIEGPDGGGSPPETSGLSNAGVLAIKAGGKDRLAMLYDLGDSPDSAEGYAVLALYDITDKPKLLDAVNVALDRGTYFREPGKLSVGPNDDIVITMSAHFNSSQNYAITPLIMVRDDKFQLIDMIFTFDENLCAYSRKQDVALQTIADGQPYARSK
;
A
#
# COMPACT_ATOMS: atom_id res chain seq x y z
N MET A 1 -36.87 15.84 24.88
CA MET A 1 -35.88 16.27 23.86
C MET A 1 -34.94 15.10 23.63
N LEU A 2 -35.09 14.39 22.51
CA LEU A 2 -34.17 13.31 22.11
C LEU A 2 -32.99 13.94 21.37
N LEU A 3 -31.77 13.69 21.87
CA LEU A 3 -30.53 14.14 21.27
C LEU A 3 -30.20 13.18 20.10
N PRO A 4 -30.05 13.66 18.85
CA PRO A 4 -29.65 12.79 17.76
C PRO A 4 -28.16 12.47 17.90
N TRP A 5 -27.84 11.20 18.10
CA TRP A 5 -26.47 10.70 17.93
C TRP A 5 -26.09 10.81 16.46
N LEU A 6 -25.31 11.84 16.14
CA LEU A 6 -24.58 11.92 14.88
C LEU A 6 -23.45 10.88 14.94
N TRP A 7 -23.70 9.71 14.38
CA TRP A 7 -22.62 8.83 13.94
C TRP A 7 -21.88 9.54 12.81
N THR A 8 -20.80 10.24 13.13
CA THR A 8 -19.75 10.46 12.14
C THR A 8 -19.18 9.09 11.82
N ALA A 9 -19.59 8.51 10.69
CA ALA A 9 -18.79 7.49 10.04
C ALA A 9 -17.39 8.13 9.85
N ALA A 10 -16.39 7.60 10.55
CA ALA A 10 -15.01 7.98 10.31
C ALA A 10 -14.74 7.60 8.85
N GLY A 11 -14.76 8.60 7.97
CA GLY A 11 -14.58 8.39 6.55
C GLY A 11 -13.22 7.74 6.34
N ALA A 12 -13.20 6.56 5.70
CA ALA A 12 -11.98 6.01 5.17
C ALA A 12 -11.35 7.09 4.29
N GLN A 13 -10.20 7.61 4.71
CA GLN A 13 -9.49 8.60 3.92
C GLN A 13 -9.07 7.90 2.63
N ALA A 14 -9.59 8.39 1.50
CA ALA A 14 -9.37 7.75 0.20
C ALA A 14 -7.90 7.81 -0.20
N VAL A 15 -7.48 6.81 -0.96
CA VAL A 15 -6.18 6.80 -1.61
C VAL A 15 -6.13 7.97 -2.59
N SER A 16 -5.04 8.72 -2.58
CA SER A 16 -4.80 9.84 -3.48
C SER A 16 -3.62 9.57 -4.40
N PHE A 17 -3.57 10.26 -5.54
CA PHE A 17 -2.50 10.14 -6.55
C PHE A 17 -1.98 11.54 -6.90
N PRO A 18 -1.29 12.22 -5.96
CA PRO A 18 -0.75 13.55 -6.20
C PRO A 18 0.37 13.51 -7.25
N GLU A 19 0.56 14.61 -7.98
CA GLU A 19 1.72 14.76 -8.84
C GLU A 19 3.00 14.74 -7.99
N PHE A 20 4.03 14.03 -8.46
CA PHE A 20 5.29 13.92 -7.72
C PHE A 20 5.95 15.27 -7.40
N GLY A 21 5.80 16.27 -8.27
CA GLY A 21 6.32 17.63 -8.03
C GLY A 21 5.51 18.45 -7.01
N SER A 22 4.37 17.95 -6.53
CA SER A 22 3.56 18.67 -5.54
C SER A 22 4.17 18.58 -4.15
N ALA A 23 4.05 19.66 -3.38
CA ALA A 23 4.43 19.68 -1.97
C ALA A 23 3.55 18.75 -1.14
N ILE A 24 4.13 18.16 -0.10
CA ILE A 24 3.40 17.33 0.86
C ILE A 24 2.62 18.26 1.81
N PRO A 25 1.36 17.95 2.16
CA PRO A 25 0.63 18.72 3.15
C PRO A 25 1.44 18.91 4.45
N GLY A 26 1.61 20.16 4.87
CA GLY A 26 2.40 20.53 6.04
C GLY A 26 3.89 20.78 5.80
N HIS A 27 4.43 20.41 4.62
CA HIS A 27 5.85 20.54 4.26
C HIS A 27 6.01 21.18 2.88
N MET A 28 6.01 22.51 2.83
CA MET A 28 6.05 23.26 1.57
C MET A 28 7.41 23.17 0.85
N ASP A 29 8.45 22.75 1.56
CA ASP A 29 9.82 22.56 1.07
C ASP A 29 10.13 21.13 0.64
N VAL A 30 9.18 20.19 0.78
CA VAL A 30 9.37 18.78 0.44
C VAL A 30 8.24 18.31 -0.47
N THR A 31 8.61 17.66 -1.56
CA THR A 31 7.66 17.12 -2.55
C THR A 31 7.47 15.61 -2.41
N TYR A 32 6.42 15.06 -3.02
CA TYR A 32 6.25 13.61 -3.11
C TYR A 32 7.40 12.92 -3.86
N LEU A 33 8.05 13.62 -4.81
CA LEU A 33 9.26 13.16 -5.48
C LEU A 33 10.43 13.01 -4.52
N ASP A 34 10.57 13.93 -3.55
CA ASP A 34 11.64 13.86 -2.56
C ASP A 34 11.46 12.66 -1.61
N LEU A 35 10.20 12.29 -1.27
CA LEU A 35 9.93 11.04 -0.57
C LEU A 35 10.26 9.82 -1.45
N ALA A 36 9.78 9.81 -2.69
CA ALA A 36 10.05 8.71 -3.62
C ALA A 36 11.55 8.46 -3.81
N ARG A 37 12.38 9.51 -3.82
CA ARG A 37 13.85 9.43 -3.88
C ARG A 37 14.51 8.80 -2.67
N MET A 38 13.85 8.76 -1.51
CA MET A 38 14.35 8.02 -0.33
C MET A 38 14.29 6.51 -0.57
N VAL A 39 13.35 6.04 -1.40
CA VAL A 39 13.16 4.64 -1.75
C VAL A 39 13.84 4.30 -3.07
N ILE A 40 13.82 5.20 -4.03
CA ILE A 40 14.35 5.02 -5.39
C ILE A 40 15.40 6.11 -5.65
N PRO A 41 16.66 5.89 -5.24
CA PRO A 41 17.72 6.88 -5.43
C PRO A 41 17.87 7.28 -6.91
N GLY A 42 17.96 8.59 -7.16
CA GLY A 42 18.13 9.13 -8.51
C GLY A 42 16.85 9.20 -9.34
N LEU A 43 15.67 8.92 -8.76
CA LEU A 43 14.40 9.07 -9.46
C LEU A 43 14.24 10.50 -10.03
N ALA A 44 13.98 10.59 -11.32
CA ALA A 44 13.80 11.85 -12.05
C ALA A 44 12.75 11.69 -13.15
N GLY A 45 12.06 12.79 -13.46
CA GLY A 45 11.12 12.82 -14.56
C GLY A 45 11.84 12.66 -15.91
N ASP A 46 11.22 11.93 -16.83
CA ASP A 46 11.63 11.82 -18.22
C ASP A 46 10.83 12.77 -19.12
N SER A 47 11.14 12.79 -20.42
CA SER A 47 10.50 13.67 -21.40
C SER A 47 9.02 13.35 -21.66
N ASN A 48 8.54 12.20 -21.19
CA ASN A 48 7.22 11.67 -21.51
C ASN A 48 6.25 11.79 -20.31
N GLY A 49 6.67 12.47 -19.24
CA GLY A 49 5.87 12.63 -18.02
C GLY A 49 5.90 11.42 -17.09
N PHE A 50 6.77 10.44 -17.35
CA PHE A 50 7.05 9.34 -16.44
C PHE A 50 8.32 9.62 -15.63
N TYR A 51 8.60 8.77 -14.66
CA TYR A 51 9.80 8.84 -13.84
C TYR A 51 10.67 7.60 -14.06
N ARG A 52 11.98 7.85 -14.06
CA ARG A 52 13.03 6.84 -14.24
C ARG A 52 14.07 7.00 -13.15
N GLY A 53 14.63 5.88 -12.70
CA GLY A 53 15.64 5.82 -11.65
C GLY A 53 16.37 4.49 -11.68
N GLY A 54 17.35 4.33 -10.79
CA GLY A 54 18.05 3.06 -10.63
C GLY A 54 17.20 2.01 -9.91
N LEU A 55 17.89 1.05 -9.30
CA LEU A 55 17.27 0.12 -8.37
C LEU A 55 16.76 0.87 -7.12
N PRO A 56 15.61 0.46 -6.56
CA PRO A 56 15.22 0.90 -5.22
C PRO A 56 16.25 0.44 -4.17
N ILE A 57 16.17 1.02 -2.98
CA ILE A 57 16.93 0.56 -1.83
C ILE A 57 16.65 -0.92 -1.54
N GLU A 58 17.60 -1.59 -0.88
CA GLU A 58 17.38 -2.96 -0.43
C GLU A 58 16.24 -3.00 0.60
N MET A 59 15.32 -3.94 0.42
CA MET A 59 14.19 -4.16 1.32
C MET A 59 13.76 -5.62 1.32
N ARG A 60 13.09 -6.03 2.40
CA ARG A 60 12.49 -7.34 2.52
C ARG A 60 11.16 -7.43 1.78
N HIS A 61 10.75 -8.64 1.44
CA HIS A 61 9.38 -8.94 1.08
C HIS A 61 8.47 -8.94 2.31
N ILE A 62 7.19 -8.64 2.12
CA ILE A 62 6.21 -8.58 3.22
C ILE A 62 5.95 -9.95 3.85
N GLU A 63 6.10 -11.03 3.07
CA GLU A 63 5.96 -12.42 3.56
C GLU A 63 7.23 -12.96 4.24
N GLY A 64 8.37 -12.27 4.12
CA GLY A 64 9.64 -12.70 4.70
C GLY A 64 10.77 -12.82 3.67
N PRO A 65 11.94 -13.37 4.05
CA PRO A 65 13.14 -13.37 3.22
C PRO A 65 13.06 -14.29 1.99
N ASP A 66 12.16 -15.26 1.98
CA ASP A 66 12.01 -16.24 0.90
C ASP A 66 10.97 -15.83 -0.15
N GLY A 67 10.34 -14.65 0.00
CA GLY A 67 9.30 -14.14 -0.91
C GLY A 67 9.82 -13.08 -1.88
N GLY A 68 9.08 -12.87 -2.97
CA GLY A 68 9.38 -11.88 -4.00
C GLY A 68 10.51 -12.27 -4.96
N GLY A 69 10.83 -11.34 -5.86
CA GLY A 69 12.01 -11.42 -6.74
C GLY A 69 12.93 -10.21 -6.58
N SER A 70 13.94 -10.14 -7.45
CA SER A 70 14.84 -8.99 -7.53
C SER A 70 14.09 -7.73 -7.95
N PRO A 71 14.49 -6.54 -7.47
CA PRO A 71 13.90 -5.30 -7.94
C PRO A 71 14.25 -5.03 -9.42
N PRO A 72 13.31 -4.53 -10.23
CA PRO A 72 13.63 -3.96 -11.52
C PRO A 72 14.28 -2.57 -11.36
N GLU A 73 14.98 -2.10 -12.39
CA GLU A 73 15.26 -0.68 -12.51
C GLU A 73 13.93 0.09 -12.62
N THR A 74 13.84 1.24 -11.95
CA THR A 74 12.60 2.01 -12.00
C THR A 74 12.47 2.65 -13.38
N SER A 75 11.51 2.17 -14.16
CA SER A 75 11.20 2.73 -15.47
C SER A 75 9.69 2.89 -15.66
N GLY A 76 9.27 4.05 -16.16
CA GLY A 76 7.85 4.26 -16.47
C GLY A 76 6.96 4.49 -15.25
N LEU A 77 7.51 4.82 -14.08
CA LEU A 77 6.72 5.13 -12.90
C LEU A 77 5.93 6.43 -13.14
N SER A 78 4.60 6.37 -13.11
CA SER A 78 3.74 7.51 -13.42
C SER A 78 3.23 8.24 -12.18
N ASN A 79 2.95 7.50 -11.11
CA ASN A 79 2.42 8.02 -9.87
C ASN A 79 2.78 7.11 -8.69
N ALA A 80 2.37 7.51 -7.49
CA ALA A 80 2.32 6.66 -6.33
C ALA A 80 0.93 6.77 -5.70
N GLY A 81 0.41 5.65 -5.21
CA GLY A 81 -0.73 5.70 -4.30
C GLY A 81 -0.29 6.31 -2.98
N VAL A 82 -1.06 7.25 -2.44
CA VAL A 82 -0.75 7.94 -1.18
C VAL A 82 -1.91 7.78 -0.22
N LEU A 83 -1.61 7.28 0.97
CA LEU A 83 -2.59 6.98 2.01
C LEU A 83 -2.07 7.46 3.37
N ALA A 84 -2.78 8.42 3.97
CA ALA A 84 -2.53 8.78 5.36
C ALA A 84 -3.10 7.69 6.29
N ILE A 85 -2.34 7.30 7.30
CA ILE A 85 -2.71 6.23 8.24
C ILE A 85 -2.39 6.62 9.68
N LYS A 86 -3.08 6.01 10.63
CA LYS A 86 -2.70 6.02 12.04
C LYS A 86 -1.95 4.74 12.40
N ALA A 87 -0.84 4.87 13.12
CA ALA A 87 -0.07 3.74 13.63
C ALA A 87 0.52 4.08 15.00
N GLY A 88 0.15 3.30 16.02
CA GLY A 88 0.59 3.53 17.40
C GLY A 88 0.23 4.91 17.93
N GLY A 89 -0.89 5.48 17.47
CA GLY A 89 -1.37 6.82 17.83
C GLY A 89 -0.67 7.97 17.11
N LYS A 90 0.25 7.67 16.18
CA LYS A 90 0.95 8.67 15.36
C LYS A 90 0.33 8.73 13.98
N ASP A 91 0.28 9.93 13.41
CA ASP A 91 -0.06 10.10 12.00
C ASP A 91 1.16 9.74 11.14
N ARG A 92 0.93 8.95 10.10
CA ARG A 92 1.93 8.44 9.17
C ARG A 92 1.44 8.57 7.74
N LEU A 93 2.38 8.57 6.79
CA LEU A 93 2.09 8.54 5.37
C LEU A 93 2.59 7.21 4.79
N ALA A 94 1.69 6.44 4.18
CA ALA A 94 2.04 5.28 3.38
C ALA A 94 2.02 5.67 1.89
N MET A 95 3.06 5.31 1.15
CA MET A 95 3.11 5.48 -0.30
C MET A 95 3.39 4.14 -0.97
N LEU A 96 2.61 3.81 -2.00
CA LEU A 96 2.75 2.60 -2.79
C LEU A 96 3.24 2.93 -4.20
N TYR A 97 4.38 2.34 -4.57
CA TYR A 97 4.99 2.46 -5.89
C TYR A 97 4.96 1.08 -6.57
N ASP A 98 4.16 0.93 -7.62
CA ASP A 98 4.24 -0.26 -8.49
C ASP A 98 5.38 -0.06 -9.49
N LEU A 99 6.46 -0.83 -9.37
CA LEU A 99 7.65 -0.73 -10.21
C LEU A 99 7.60 -1.69 -11.41
N GLY A 100 6.51 -2.46 -11.55
CA GLY A 100 6.32 -3.40 -12.64
C GLY A 100 6.94 -4.77 -12.37
N ASP A 101 7.27 -5.48 -13.45
CA ASP A 101 7.66 -6.89 -13.37
C ASP A 101 9.05 -7.07 -12.74
N SER A 102 9.17 -8.05 -11.85
CA SER A 102 10.46 -8.53 -11.37
C SER A 102 11.15 -9.38 -12.46
N PRO A 103 12.47 -9.26 -12.69
CA PRO A 103 13.15 -9.94 -13.80
C PRO A 103 13.32 -11.46 -13.58
N ASP A 104 13.17 -11.94 -12.35
CA ASP A 104 13.43 -13.32 -11.93
C ASP A 104 12.26 -13.94 -11.13
N SER A 105 11.13 -13.25 -11.05
CA SER A 105 9.89 -13.75 -10.44
C SER A 105 8.69 -13.60 -11.39
N ALA A 106 7.64 -14.40 -11.16
CA ALA A 106 6.36 -14.23 -11.83
C ALA A 106 5.51 -13.11 -11.20
N GLU A 107 5.88 -12.69 -9.99
CA GLU A 107 5.29 -11.56 -9.27
C GLU A 107 5.86 -10.23 -9.79
N GLY A 108 5.11 -9.15 -9.59
CA GLY A 108 5.63 -7.80 -9.77
C GLY A 108 6.61 -7.41 -8.68
N TYR A 109 6.95 -6.13 -8.65
CA TYR A 109 7.74 -5.51 -7.60
C TYR A 109 7.09 -4.19 -7.21
N ALA A 110 6.46 -4.14 -6.03
CA ALA A 110 5.72 -2.97 -5.58
C ALA A 110 6.13 -2.59 -4.17
N VAL A 111 6.62 -1.37 -4.01
CA VAL A 111 7.17 -0.89 -2.74
C VAL A 111 6.10 -0.15 -1.95
N LEU A 112 5.79 -0.64 -0.75
CA LEU A 112 5.04 0.11 0.24
C LEU A 112 6.02 0.77 1.21
N ALA A 113 6.07 2.10 1.19
CA ALA A 113 6.96 2.91 2.02
C ALA A 113 6.18 3.63 3.11
N LEU A 114 6.73 3.63 4.33
CA LEU A 114 6.17 4.31 5.51
C LEU A 114 7.02 5.53 5.85
N TYR A 115 6.37 6.68 6.00
CA TYR A 115 7.04 7.92 6.37
C TYR A 115 6.51 8.50 7.67
N ASP A 116 7.42 9.04 8.48
CA ASP A 116 7.11 10.05 9.48
C ASP A 116 7.13 11.42 8.81
N ILE A 117 6.03 12.16 8.91
CA ILE A 117 5.88 13.51 8.35
C ILE A 117 5.54 14.54 9.45
N THR A 118 5.82 14.23 10.72
CA THR A 118 5.53 15.15 11.83
C THR A 118 6.47 16.35 11.82
N ASP A 119 7.77 16.07 11.64
CA ASP A 119 8.82 17.06 11.43
C ASP A 119 9.35 16.89 10.00
N LYS A 120 10.64 17.22 9.76
CA LYS A 120 11.33 16.89 8.51
C LYS A 120 11.04 15.43 8.13
N PRO A 121 10.45 15.17 6.95
CA PRO A 121 10.04 13.84 6.53
C PRO A 121 11.18 12.81 6.57
N LYS A 122 10.88 11.60 7.05
CA LYS A 122 11.81 10.48 7.17
C LYS A 122 11.15 9.18 6.75
N LEU A 123 11.87 8.38 5.97
CA LEU A 123 11.50 6.99 5.71
C LEU A 123 11.72 6.15 6.98
N LEU A 124 10.67 5.46 7.42
CA LEU A 124 10.68 4.57 8.59
C LEU A 124 10.86 3.11 8.21
N ASP A 125 10.15 2.66 7.17
CA ASP A 125 10.22 1.31 6.62
C ASP A 125 9.85 1.32 5.14
N ALA A 126 10.36 0.35 4.39
CA ALA A 126 9.99 0.09 3.01
C ALA A 126 9.99 -1.42 2.79
N VAL A 127 8.96 -1.93 2.12
CA VAL A 127 8.78 -3.37 1.91
C VAL A 127 8.22 -3.63 0.53
N ASN A 128 8.66 -4.72 -0.11
CA ASN A 128 8.00 -5.22 -1.30
C ASN A 128 6.70 -5.93 -0.88
N VAL A 129 5.57 -5.50 -1.43
CA VAL A 129 4.22 -6.03 -1.17
C VAL A 129 3.57 -6.65 -2.41
N ALA A 130 4.31 -6.81 -3.51
CA ALA A 130 3.79 -7.47 -4.69
C ALA A 130 3.69 -8.98 -4.46
N LEU A 131 2.47 -9.50 -4.45
CA LEU A 131 2.17 -10.93 -4.35
C LEU A 131 1.70 -11.51 -5.69
N ASP A 132 1.61 -10.65 -6.70
CA ASP A 132 1.19 -10.94 -8.07
C ASP A 132 1.66 -9.75 -8.95
N ARG A 133 1.23 -9.66 -10.21
CA ARG A 133 1.68 -8.64 -11.16
C ARG A 133 1.31 -7.22 -10.76
N GLY A 134 0.06 -6.81 -10.96
CA GLY A 134 -0.35 -5.43 -10.70
C GLY A 134 -0.69 -5.23 -9.24
N THR A 135 -0.10 -4.24 -8.57
CA THR A 135 -0.27 -4.03 -7.13
C THR A 135 -0.71 -2.61 -6.78
N TYR A 136 -1.78 -2.49 -5.99
CA TYR A 136 -2.38 -1.19 -5.63
C TYR A 136 -3.03 -1.23 -4.23
N PHE A 137 -3.38 -0.07 -3.68
CA PHE A 137 -4.24 -0.02 -2.50
C PHE A 137 -5.65 -0.48 -2.88
N ARG A 138 -6.19 -1.47 -2.17
CA ARG A 138 -7.58 -1.93 -2.37
C ARG A 138 -8.55 -0.83 -1.96
N GLU A 139 -9.80 -0.80 -2.42
CA GLU A 139 -10.82 0.09 -1.84
C GLU A 139 -11.66 -0.67 -0.79
N PRO A 140 -11.77 -0.19 0.46
CA PRO A 140 -11.01 0.90 1.06
C PRO A 140 -9.54 0.53 1.28
N GLY A 141 -8.65 1.52 1.17
CA GLY A 141 -7.18 1.31 1.28
C GLY A 141 -6.70 1.04 2.69
N LYS A 142 -7.56 1.31 3.68
CA LYS A 142 -7.32 1.02 5.08
C LYS A 142 -8.60 0.77 5.86
N LEU A 143 -8.46 0.14 7.01
CA LEU A 143 -9.49 -0.01 8.02
C LEU A 143 -8.96 0.40 9.39
N SER A 144 -9.67 1.31 10.06
CA SER A 144 -9.35 1.61 11.46
C SER A 144 -9.74 0.44 12.35
N VAL A 145 -8.79 -0.11 13.09
CA VAL A 145 -8.99 -1.18 14.07
C VAL A 145 -9.05 -0.67 15.51
N GLY A 146 -8.81 0.62 15.69
CA GLY A 146 -8.98 1.36 16.93
C GLY A 146 -8.78 2.86 16.69
N PRO A 147 -8.81 3.68 17.75
CA PRO A 147 -8.60 5.13 17.62
C PRO A 147 -7.18 5.51 17.11
N ASN A 148 -6.23 4.57 17.22
CA ASN A 148 -4.81 4.84 17.08
C ASN A 148 -4.12 4.03 15.98
N ASP A 149 -4.83 3.09 15.36
CA ASP A 149 -4.23 2.09 14.49
C ASP A 149 -5.15 1.77 13.32
N ASP A 150 -4.58 1.85 12.12
CA ASP A 150 -5.17 1.43 10.86
C ASP A 150 -4.46 0.16 10.36
N ILE A 151 -5.24 -0.75 9.77
CA ILE A 151 -4.74 -1.79 8.87
C ILE A 151 -4.68 -1.18 7.47
N VAL A 152 -3.54 -1.29 6.80
CA VAL A 152 -3.35 -1.00 5.39
C VAL A 152 -3.73 -2.22 4.57
N ILE A 153 -4.43 -1.98 3.46
CA ILE A 153 -4.92 -3.04 2.57
C ILE A 153 -4.41 -2.76 1.17
N THR A 154 -3.50 -3.60 0.70
CA THR A 154 -3.09 -3.65 -0.71
C THR A 154 -3.75 -4.85 -1.38
N MET A 155 -3.68 -4.88 -2.71
CA MET A 155 -4.13 -6.00 -3.51
C MET A 155 -3.19 -6.16 -4.68
N SER A 156 -2.71 -7.38 -4.89
CA SER A 156 -2.03 -7.78 -6.12
C SER A 156 -3.00 -8.63 -6.95
N ALA A 157 -3.04 -8.41 -8.27
CA ALA A 157 -3.91 -9.17 -9.15
C ALA A 157 -3.33 -9.36 -10.55
N HIS A 158 -3.74 -10.45 -11.19
CA HIS A 158 -3.59 -10.64 -12.63
C HIS A 158 -4.83 -11.33 -13.23
N PHE A 159 -5.05 -11.04 -14.51
CA PHE A 159 -6.07 -11.70 -15.31
C PHE A 159 -5.40 -12.59 -16.36
N ASN A 160 -5.86 -13.83 -16.49
CA ASN A 160 -5.42 -14.76 -17.52
C ASN A 160 -6.57 -15.68 -17.93
N SER A 161 -6.75 -15.93 -19.23
CA SER A 161 -7.71 -16.94 -19.75
C SER A 161 -9.11 -16.91 -19.12
N SER A 162 -9.73 -15.72 -18.99
CA SER A 162 -11.04 -15.53 -18.35
C SER A 162 -11.08 -15.82 -16.85
N GLN A 163 -9.93 -15.83 -16.20
CA GLN A 163 -9.76 -15.98 -14.76
C GLN A 163 -9.09 -14.74 -14.18
N ASN A 164 -9.55 -14.31 -13.01
CA ASN A 164 -8.96 -13.23 -12.25
C ASN A 164 -8.47 -13.77 -10.92
N TYR A 165 -7.20 -13.55 -10.62
CA TYR A 165 -6.54 -13.95 -9.39
C TYR A 165 -6.26 -12.68 -8.61
N ALA A 166 -6.64 -12.65 -7.33
CA ALA A 166 -6.33 -11.53 -6.46
C ALA A 166 -5.90 -11.99 -5.08
N ILE A 167 -4.83 -11.39 -4.57
CA ILE A 167 -4.30 -11.60 -3.22
C ILE A 167 -4.41 -10.27 -2.49
N THR A 168 -5.15 -10.25 -1.38
CA THR A 168 -5.39 -9.08 -0.53
C THR A 168 -4.67 -9.26 0.81
N PRO A 169 -3.42 -8.77 0.95
CA PRO A 169 -2.74 -8.73 2.22
C PRO A 169 -3.31 -7.65 3.16
N LEU A 170 -3.41 -8.01 4.43
CA LEU A 170 -3.77 -7.11 5.54
C LEU A 170 -2.50 -6.78 6.31
N ILE A 171 -2.10 -5.51 6.30
CA ILE A 171 -0.79 -5.06 6.78
C ILE A 171 -0.99 -4.08 7.92
N MET A 172 -0.29 -4.27 9.03
CA MET A 172 -0.22 -3.29 10.13
C MET A 172 1.16 -2.66 10.22
N VAL A 173 1.23 -1.49 10.85
CA VAL A 173 2.49 -0.92 11.30
C VAL A 173 2.68 -1.21 12.78
N ARG A 174 3.79 -1.83 13.15
CA ARG A 174 4.20 -2.05 14.55
C ARG A 174 5.66 -1.69 14.71
N ASP A 175 5.95 -0.93 15.76
CA ASP A 175 7.29 -0.40 16.05
C ASP A 175 7.92 0.28 14.81
N ASP A 176 7.10 1.11 14.14
CA ASP A 176 7.44 1.83 12.91
C ASP A 176 7.83 0.92 11.72
N LYS A 177 7.41 -0.36 11.71
CA LYS A 177 7.62 -1.33 10.61
C LYS A 177 6.34 -1.99 10.13
N PHE A 178 6.24 -2.28 8.83
CA PHE A 178 5.13 -3.04 8.27
C PHE A 178 5.20 -4.52 8.68
N GLN A 179 4.08 -5.07 9.11
CA GLN A 179 3.90 -6.48 9.45
C GLN A 179 2.67 -7.02 8.74
N LEU A 180 2.85 -8.15 8.06
CA LEU A 180 1.73 -8.91 7.52
C LEU A 180 0.93 -9.51 8.66
N ILE A 181 -0.38 -9.31 8.65
CA ILE A 181 -1.31 -9.92 9.61
C ILE A 181 -1.95 -11.16 9.01
N ASP A 182 -2.45 -11.03 7.79
CA ASP A 182 -3.14 -12.09 7.07
C ASP A 182 -3.15 -11.80 5.57
N MET A 183 -3.51 -12.80 4.77
CA MET A 183 -3.69 -12.69 3.34
C MET A 183 -4.94 -13.43 2.91
N ILE A 184 -5.75 -12.79 2.08
CA ILE A 184 -6.98 -13.37 1.55
C ILE A 184 -6.82 -13.53 0.04
N PHE A 185 -6.99 -14.76 -0.44
CA PHE A 185 -7.00 -15.06 -1.86
C PHE A 185 -8.44 -15.15 -2.39
N THR A 186 -8.71 -14.47 -3.50
CA THR A 186 -9.97 -14.58 -4.24
C THR A 186 -9.72 -14.93 -5.69
N PHE A 187 -10.67 -15.65 -6.27
CA PHE A 187 -10.61 -16.13 -7.62
C PHE A 187 -11.98 -15.97 -8.33
N ASP A 188 -11.94 -15.35 -9.50
CA ASP A 188 -13.08 -15.25 -10.40
C ASP A 188 -12.81 -16.05 -11.69
N GLU A 189 -13.86 -16.60 -12.28
CA GLU A 189 -13.78 -17.18 -13.62
C GLU A 189 -15.07 -16.98 -14.42
N ASN A 190 -14.92 -16.86 -15.73
CA ASN A 190 -16.04 -16.80 -16.66
C ASN A 190 -15.83 -17.76 -17.83
N LEU A 191 -16.52 -18.90 -17.78
CA LEU A 191 -16.46 -19.99 -18.75
C LEU A 191 -17.81 -20.13 -19.46
N CYS A 192 -17.84 -20.86 -20.59
CA CYS A 192 -19.05 -20.96 -21.43
C CYS A 192 -20.31 -21.48 -20.70
N ALA A 193 -20.14 -22.34 -19.70
CA ALA A 193 -21.26 -22.95 -18.97
C ALA A 193 -21.39 -22.46 -17.52
N TYR A 194 -20.46 -21.63 -17.04
CA TYR A 194 -20.32 -21.32 -15.63
C TYR A 194 -19.57 -20.01 -15.40
N SER A 195 -20.01 -19.24 -14.41
CA SER A 195 -19.23 -18.14 -13.88
C SER A 195 -19.16 -18.23 -12.36
N ARG A 196 -18.00 -17.82 -11.81
CA ARG A 196 -17.76 -17.66 -10.38
C ARG A 196 -17.20 -16.27 -10.13
N LYS A 197 -17.68 -15.66 -9.06
CA LYS A 197 -17.10 -14.44 -8.53
C LYS A 197 -16.90 -14.59 -7.02
N GLN A 198 -15.72 -14.24 -6.54
CA GLN A 198 -15.38 -14.20 -5.13
C GLN A 198 -15.05 -12.77 -4.74
N ASP A 199 -16.00 -12.11 -4.09
CA ASP A 199 -15.83 -10.77 -3.56
C ASP A 199 -15.49 -10.83 -2.07
N VAL A 200 -14.51 -10.05 -1.64
CA VAL A 200 -14.17 -9.85 -0.22
C VAL A 200 -14.78 -8.55 0.27
N ALA A 201 -15.40 -8.58 1.45
CA ALA A 201 -15.79 -7.41 2.21
C ALA A 201 -15.09 -7.45 3.57
N LEU A 202 -14.49 -6.34 3.96
CA LEU A 202 -13.75 -6.22 5.21
C LEU A 202 -14.42 -5.18 6.10
N GLN A 203 -14.61 -5.52 7.37
CA GLN A 203 -15.22 -4.64 8.36
C GLN A 203 -14.52 -4.83 9.70
N THR A 204 -14.25 -3.71 10.38
CA THR A 204 -13.85 -3.73 11.79
C THR A 204 -15.09 -3.89 12.68
N ILE A 205 -15.07 -4.86 13.59
CA ILE A 205 -16.10 -5.05 14.62
C ILE A 205 -15.47 -4.69 15.96
N ALA A 206 -16.02 -3.69 16.64
CA ALA A 206 -15.60 -3.34 17.99
C ALA A 206 -16.23 -4.31 18.99
N ASP A 207 -15.41 -5.13 19.64
CA ASP A 207 -15.82 -6.07 20.70
C ASP A 207 -15.38 -5.61 22.10
N GLY A 208 -14.78 -4.42 22.20
CA GLY A 208 -14.28 -3.83 23.44
C GLY A 208 -12.95 -4.41 23.93
N GLN A 209 -12.34 -5.35 23.18
CA GLN A 209 -11.02 -5.87 23.49
C GLN A 209 -9.96 -5.13 22.66
N PRO A 210 -8.78 -4.84 23.24
CA PRO A 210 -7.65 -4.40 22.44
C PRO A 210 -7.23 -5.54 21.50
N TYR A 211 -6.95 -5.22 20.23
CA TYR A 211 -6.35 -6.21 19.34
C TYR A 211 -5.02 -6.69 19.95
N ALA A 212 -4.81 -8.00 19.95
CA ALA A 212 -3.60 -8.56 20.54
C ALA A 212 -2.38 -8.04 19.77
N ARG A 213 -1.43 -7.41 20.47
CA ARG A 213 -0.06 -7.29 19.94
C ARG A 213 0.47 -8.71 19.85
N SER A 214 0.66 -9.25 18.65
CA SER A 214 1.43 -10.49 18.53
C SER A 214 2.85 -10.20 19.01
N LYS A 215 3.41 -11.11 19.78
CA LYS A 215 4.79 -11.03 20.28
C LYS A 215 5.80 -11.16 19.15
#